data_AF-A0A2D6RIQ7-F1
#
_entry.id   AF-A0A2D6RIQ7-F1
#
_cell.length_a   1.000
_cell.length_b   1.000
_cell.length_c   1.000
_cell.angle_alpha   90.00
_cell.angle_beta   90.00
_cell.angle_gamma   90.00
#
_symmetry.space_group_name_H-M   'P 1'
#
loop_
_entity.id
_entity.type
_entity.pdbx_description
1 polymer ?
#
loop_
_entity_poly.entity_id
_entity_poly.type
_entity_poly.pdbx_seq_one_letter_code
_entity_poly.pdbx_strand_id
1 'polypeptide(L)' 'MEEVVSPCVRNCCLNDEEICLGCYRHIDEIVSWRALSIEEQKQVLDNCAIRKDKPKTQGLKLKPTNCSERFQ' A
#
# COMPACT_ATOMS: atom_id res chain seq x y z
N MET A 1 -1.67 -15.54 -18.61
CA MET A 1 -2.33 -15.41 -17.29
C MET A 1 -1.69 -14.19 -16.65
N GLU A 2 -2.40 -13.06 -16.62
CA GLU A 2 -1.89 -11.83 -15.97
C GLU A 2 -2.07 -11.99 -14.47
N GLU A 3 -1.03 -12.47 -13.79
CA GLU A 3 -1.00 -12.49 -12.33
C GLU A 3 -0.58 -11.10 -11.83
N VAL A 4 -1.51 -10.42 -11.15
CA VAL A 4 -1.21 -9.15 -10.51
C VAL A 4 -0.42 -9.44 -9.23
N VAL A 5 0.90 -9.42 -9.36
CA VAL A 5 1.81 -9.63 -8.22
C VAL A 5 1.65 -8.49 -7.22
N SER A 6 1.40 -8.83 -5.95
CA SER A 6 1.29 -7.84 -4.90
C SER A 6 2.65 -7.12 -4.72
N PRO A 7 2.72 -5.79 -4.81
CA PRO A 7 3.95 -5.02 -4.61
C PRO A 7 4.32 -4.90 -3.11
N CYS A 8 3.93 -5.89 -2.30
CA CYS A 8 4.12 -5.87 -0.86
C CYS A 8 5.55 -6.24 -0.52
N VAL A 9 6.31 -5.27 0.01
CA VAL A 9 7.70 -5.45 0.45
C VAL A 9 7.81 -6.11 1.83
N ARG A 10 6.70 -6.65 2.38
CA ARG A 10 6.59 -7.26 3.72
C ARG A 10 7.11 -6.39 4.88
N ASN A 11 7.26 -5.09 4.63
CA ASN A 11 7.62 -4.08 5.60
C ASN A 11 6.48 -3.05 5.65
N CYS A 12 5.38 -3.42 6.30
CA CYS A 12 4.17 -2.61 6.35
C CYS A 12 4.25 -1.66 7.55
N CYS A 13 4.51 -0.38 7.29
CA CYS A 13 4.30 0.69 8.28
C CYS A 13 3.20 1.60 7.76
N LEU A 14 2.09 1.69 8.48
CA LEU A 14 0.96 2.56 8.15
C LEU A 14 1.15 3.94 8.78
N ASN A 15 0.63 4.97 8.12
CA ASN A 15 0.45 6.30 8.70
C ASN A 15 -0.96 6.46 9.31
N ASP A 16 -1.26 7.63 9.88
CA ASP A 16 -2.60 7.97 10.42
C ASP A 16 -3.72 7.93 9.38
N GLU A 17 -3.38 8.03 8.09
CA GLU A 17 -4.33 7.90 6.97
C GLU A 17 -4.44 6.45 6.48
N GLU A 18 -3.92 5.48 7.25
CA GLU A 18 -3.93 4.05 6.93
C GLU A 18 -3.26 3.70 5.59
N ILE A 19 -2.34 4.54 5.11
CA ILE A 19 -1.53 4.32 3.93
C ILE A 19 -0.22 3.67 4.35
N CYS A 20 0.11 2.55 3.73
CA CYS A 20 1.38 1.87 3.91
C CYS A 20 2.50 2.69 3.27
N LEU A 21 3.48 3.10 4.06
CA LEU A 21 4.64 3.85 3.62
C LEU A 21 5.63 3.02 2.78
N GLY A 22 5.52 1.69 2.83
CA GLY A 22 6.34 0.78 2.04
C GLY A 22 5.81 0.56 0.63
N CYS A 23 4.53 0.17 0.50
CA CYS A 23 3.90 -0.12 -0.80
C CYS A 23 2.95 0.97 -1.32
N TYR A 24 2.75 2.05 -0.56
CA TYR A 24 1.88 3.20 -0.89
C TYR A 24 0.40 2.84 -1.14
N ARG A 25 -0.03 1.70 -0.59
CA ARG A 25 -1.40 1.19 -0.63
C ARG A 25 -2.14 1.52 0.66
N HIS A 26 -3.44 1.77 0.57
CA HIS A 26 -4.31 1.87 1.73
C HIS A 26 -4.51 0.49 2.36
N ILE A 27 -4.64 0.41 3.69
CA ILE A 27 -4.85 -0.88 4.37
C ILE A 27 -6.12 -1.58 3.88
N ASP A 28 -7.19 -0.82 3.64
CA ASP A 28 -8.45 -1.37 3.13
C ASP A 28 -8.25 -2.06 1.77
N GLU A 29 -7.46 -1.46 0.87
CA GLU A 29 -7.07 -2.06 -0.41
C GLU A 29 -6.19 -3.32 -0.24
N ILE A 30 -5.41 -3.42 0.84
CA ILE A 30 -4.55 -4.58 1.16
C ILE A 30 -5.40 -5.72 1.72
N VAL A 31 -6.29 -5.43 2.67
CA VAL A 31 -7.20 -6.39 3.30
C VAL A 31 -8.17 -6.94 2.25
N SER A 32 -8.74 -6.06 1.43
CA SER A 32 -9.66 -6.42 0.36
C SER A 32 -8.96 -7.02 -0.86
N TRP A 33 -7.62 -7.00 -0.97
CA TRP A 33 -6.89 -7.47 -2.17
C TRP A 33 -7.27 -8.88 -2.63
N ARG A 34 -7.48 -9.80 -1.69
CA ARG A 34 -7.92 -11.18 -2.02
C ARG A 34 -9.37 -11.25 -2.49
N ALA A 35 -10.18 -10.25 -2.16
CA ALA A 35 -11.58 -10.11 -2.57
C ALA A 35 -11.76 -9.23 -3.82
N LEU A 36 -10.77 -8.39 -4.17
CA LEU A 36 -10.80 -7.51 -5.33
C LEU A 36 -10.66 -8.28 -6.65
N SER A 37 -11.39 -7.84 -7.65
CA SER A 37 -11.29 -8.32 -9.04
C SER A 37 -10.00 -7.87 -9.70
N ILE A 38 -9.56 -8.55 -10.78
CA ILE A 38 -8.33 -8.19 -11.51
C ILE A 38 -8.31 -6.71 -11.92
N GLU A 39 -9.46 -6.16 -12.33
CA GLU A 39 -9.60 -4.74 -12.69
C GLU A 39 -9.36 -3.80 -11.50
N GLU A 40 -9.97 -4.10 -10.36
CA GLU A 40 -9.78 -3.34 -9.12
C GLU A 40 -8.34 -3.43 -8.63
N GLN A 41 -7.73 -4.62 -8.72
CA GLN A 41 -6.32 -4.81 -8.39
C GLN A 41 -5.41 -3.95 -9.26
N LYS A 42 -5.70 -3.83 -10.56
CA LYS A 42 -5.00 -2.93 -11.48
C LYS A 42 -5.21 -1.46 -11.10
N GLN A 43 -6.43 -1.05 -10.75
CA GLN A 43 -6.71 0.33 -10.29
C GLN A 43 -5.93 0.68 -9.03
N VAL A 44 -5.83 -0.23 -8.06
CA VAL A 44 -5.03 -0.03 -6.85
C VAL A 44 -3.56 0.15 -7.20
N LEU A 45 -3.01 -0.65 -8.13
CA LEU A 45 -1.63 -0.49 -8.59
C LEU A 45 -1.39 0.87 -9.28
N ASP A 46 -2.33 1.29 -10.12
CA ASP A 46 -2.26 2.58 -10.82
C ASP A 46 -2.28 3.74 -9.81
N ASN A 47 -3.20 3.70 -8.84
CA ASN A 47 -3.25 4.65 -7.72
C ASN A 47 -1.93 4.69 -6.95
N CYS A 48 -1.28 3.55 -6.73
CA CYS A 48 0.01 3.49 -6.04
C CYS A 48 1.14 4.08 -6.88
N ALA A 49 1.14 3.82 -8.19
CA ALA A 49 2.09 4.44 -9.12
C ALA A 49 1.93 5.96 -9.12
N ILE A 50 0.70 6.46 -9.17
CA ILE A 50 0.37 7.90 -9.07
C ILE A 50 0.84 8.49 -7.73
N ARG A 51 0.59 7.79 -6.62
CA ARG A 51 1.02 8.23 -5.28
C ARG A 51 2.54 8.28 -5.14
N LYS A 52 3.25 7.35 -5.79
CA LYS A 52 4.72 7.27 -5.84
C LYS A 52 5.34 8.35 -6.72
N ASP A 53 4.71 8.67 -7.86
CA ASP A 53 5.20 9.66 -8.82
C ASP A 53 5.02 11.10 -8.31
N LYS A 54 4.02 11.36 -7.46
CA LYS A 54 3.91 12.66 -6.78
C LYS A 54 5.18 12.92 -5.95
N PRO A 55 6.00 13.93 -6.30
CA PRO A 55 7.18 14.28 -5.52
C PRO A 55 6.71 14.94 -4.22
N LYS A 56 6.40 14.14 -3.21
CA LYS A 56 6.17 14.65 -1.87
C LYS A 56 7.54 14.95 -1.28
N THR A 57 7.91 16.22 -1.31
CA THR A 57 8.88 16.86 -0.43
C THR A 57 8.49 16.61 1.03
N GLN A 58 8.69 15.39 1.53
CA GLN A 58 8.51 15.14 2.95
C GLN A 58 9.39 13.99 3.40
N GLY A 59 10.59 14.38 3.88
CA GLY A 59 11.24 13.70 4.99
C GLY A 59 10.38 13.83 6.25
N LEU A 60 9.21 13.21 6.24
CA LEU A 60 8.32 13.20 7.39
C LEU A 60 8.81 12.11 8.33
N LYS A 61 9.19 12.51 9.54
CA LYS A 61 9.31 11.66 10.72
C LYS A 61 7.93 11.07 11.04
N LEU A 62 7.46 10.14 10.22
CA LEU A 62 6.28 9.35 10.48
C LEU A 62 6.66 8.41 11.60
N LYS A 63 6.16 8.70 12.80
CA LYS A 63 6.22 7.73 13.89
C LYS A 63 5.41 6.53 13.42
N PRO A 64 6.03 5.36 13.23
CA PRO A 64 5.30 4.18 12.80
C PRO A 64 4.37 3.79 13.95
N THR A 65 3.10 4.19 13.89
CA THR A 65 2.12 3.91 14.95
C THR A 65 1.70 2.46 14.95
N ASN A 66 1.94 1.72 13.86
CA ASN A 66 1.48 0.34 13.75
C ASN A 66 2.41 -0.51 12.85
N CYS A 67 3.69 -0.62 13.20
CA CYS A 67 4.68 -1.36 12.41
C CYS A 67 5.09 -2.72 13.02
N SER A 68 4.20 -3.34 13.80
CA SER A 68 4.51 -4.63 14.44
C SER A 68 3.34 -5.63 14.33
N GLU A 69 3.58 -6.69 13.54
CA GLU A 69 3.22 -8.10 13.83
C GLU A 69 1.88 -8.70 13.38
N ARG A 70 1.02 -8.03 12.61
CA ARG A 70 -0.33 -8.59 12.32
C ARG A 70 -0.75 -8.79 10.87
N PHE A 71 0.20 -9.02 9.97
CA PHE A 71 -0.09 -9.51 8.61
C PHE A 71 0.96 -10.55 8.19
N GLN A 72 0.88 -11.74 8.80
CA GLN A 72 1.29 -13.00 8.15
C GLN A 72 0.11 -13.57 7.38
#